data_AF-A0A512AAJ9-F1
#
_entry.id   AF-A0A512AAJ9-F1
#
_cell.length_a   1.000
_cell.length_b   1.000
_cell.length_c   1.000
_cell.angle_alpha   90.00
_cell.angle_beta   90.00
_cell.angle_gamma   90.00
#
_symmetry.space_group_name_H-M   'P 1'
#
loop_
_entity.id
_entity.type
_entity.pdbx_description
1 polymer ?
#
loop_
_entity_poly.entity_id
_entity_poly.type
_entity_poly.pdbx_seq_one_letter_code
_entity_poly.pdbx_strand_id
1 'polypeptide(L)'
;MKQLLQELTTLYSKLNSHYNEHLINPEKISDVYDDIHEELQEDFDNLARGIATMKNLDLESIHDTDNPAYLNGMYDIYTSLLNIENYVADLREIHIHISKKIREINGEIVDENVIGREDIK
;
A
#
# COMPACT_ATOMS: atom_id res chain seq x y z
N MET A 1 3.98 11.66 2.07
CA MET A 1 3.43 10.49 1.34
C MET A 1 1.99 10.22 1.78
N LYS A 2 1.71 10.07 3.09
CA LYS A 2 0.35 9.91 3.65
C LYS A 2 -0.71 10.80 3.02
N GLN A 3 -0.52 12.13 3.08
CA GLN A 3 -1.47 13.08 2.48
C GLN A 3 -1.74 12.81 0.98
N LEU A 4 -0.71 12.52 0.18
CA LEU A 4 -0.88 12.24 -1.25
C LEU A 4 -1.71 10.97 -1.49
N LEU A 5 -1.52 9.93 -0.68
CA LEU A 5 -2.29 8.70 -0.80
C LEU A 5 -3.74 8.87 -0.33
N GLN A 6 -3.99 9.69 0.70
CA GLN A 6 -5.34 10.06 1.13
C GLN A 6 -6.06 10.96 0.10
N GLU A 7 -5.33 11.85 -0.57
CA GLU A 7 -5.87 12.64 -1.69
C GLU A 7 -6.24 11.73 -2.87
N LEU A 8 -5.47 10.66 -3.10
CA LEU A 8 -5.75 9.67 -4.13
C LEU A 8 -7.02 8.86 -3.83
N THR A 9 -7.21 8.36 -2.61
CA THR A 9 -8.47 7.69 -2.21
C THR A 9 -9.66 8.65 -2.28
N THR A 10 -9.49 9.90 -1.88
CA THR A 10 -10.51 10.95 -2.04
C THR A 10 -10.88 11.18 -3.51
N LEU A 11 -9.88 11.19 -4.41
CA LEU A 11 -10.12 11.30 -5.85
C LEU A 11 -10.92 10.11 -6.38
N TYR A 12 -10.55 8.88 -6.00
CA TYR A 12 -11.29 7.68 -6.39
C TYR A 12 -12.72 7.67 -5.86
N SER A 13 -12.94 8.10 -4.63
CA SER A 13 -14.28 8.24 -4.05
C SER A 13 -15.13 9.22 -4.87
N LYS A 14 -14.63 10.43 -5.15
CA LYS A 14 -15.31 11.43 -5.99
C LYS A 14 -15.62 10.91 -7.38
N LEU A 15 -14.67 10.20 -7.99
CA LEU A 15 -14.84 9.60 -9.31
C LEU A 15 -15.91 8.52 -9.27
N ASN A 16 -15.92 7.65 -8.26
CA ASN A 16 -16.96 6.62 -8.11
C ASN A 16 -18.35 7.26 -7.92
N SER A 17 -18.47 8.29 -7.07
CA SER A 17 -19.73 9.02 -6.89
C SER A 17 -20.22 9.69 -8.18
N HIS A 18 -19.33 10.18 -9.05
CA HIS A 18 -19.71 10.75 -10.35
C HIS A 18 -20.43 9.72 -11.25
N TYR A 19 -20.09 8.44 -11.13
CA TYR A 19 -20.73 7.34 -11.83
C TYR A 19 -21.81 6.63 -10.98
N ASN A 20 -22.40 7.34 -10.00
CA ASN A 20 -23.41 6.81 -9.08
C ASN A 20 -22.97 5.51 -8.38
N GLU A 21 -21.69 5.43 -7.98
CA GLU A 21 -21.10 4.30 -7.25
C GLU A 21 -21.01 2.97 -8.05
N HIS A 22 -21.12 3.03 -9.38
CA HIS A 22 -21.04 1.83 -10.23
C HIS A 22 -19.60 1.44 -10.62
N LEU A 23 -18.56 2.18 -10.22
CA LEU A 23 -17.18 1.84 -10.59
C LEU A 23 -16.59 0.76 -9.69
N ILE A 24 -16.80 0.85 -8.38
CA ILE A 24 -16.28 -0.06 -7.36
C ILE A 24 -17.15 0.04 -6.09
N ASN A 25 -17.17 -0.99 -5.23
CA ASN A 25 -17.80 -0.86 -3.90
C ASN A 25 -17.17 0.32 -3.13
N PRO A 26 -17.95 1.33 -2.70
CA PRO A 26 -17.44 2.46 -1.92
C PRO A 26 -16.67 2.06 -0.65
N GLU A 27 -17.06 0.95 0.00
CA GLU A 27 -16.38 0.45 1.21
C GLU A 27 -14.91 0.15 0.93
N LYS A 28 -14.58 -0.45 -0.23
CA LYS A 28 -13.18 -0.73 -0.59
C LYS A 28 -12.30 0.52 -0.63
N ILE A 29 -12.85 1.67 -1.01
CA ILE A 29 -12.10 2.94 -1.02
C ILE A 29 -11.99 3.50 0.40
N SER A 30 -13.05 3.37 1.21
CA SER A 30 -13.07 3.83 2.59
C SER A 30 -12.08 3.04 3.45
N ASP A 31 -12.10 1.71 3.36
CA ASP A 31 -11.22 0.83 4.14
C ASP A 31 -9.74 1.21 3.91
N VAL A 32 -9.33 1.36 2.65
CA VAL A 32 -7.97 1.80 2.30
C VAL A 32 -7.68 3.24 2.75
N TYR A 33 -8.68 4.14 2.75
CA TYR A 33 -8.50 5.48 3.31
C TYR A 33 -8.24 5.41 4.81
N ASP A 34 -9.03 4.63 5.55
CA ASP A 34 -8.99 4.50 6.99
C ASP A 34 -7.66 3.87 7.43
N ASP A 35 -7.24 2.77 6.78
CA ASP A 35 -5.93 2.14 6.99
C ASP A 35 -4.78 3.14 6.81
N ILE A 36 -4.78 3.91 5.72
CA ILE A 36 -3.77 4.94 5.46
C ILE A 36 -3.87 6.09 6.47
N HIS A 37 -5.08 6.45 6.88
CA HIS A 37 -5.32 7.54 7.82
C HIS A 37 -4.84 7.20 9.22
N GLU A 38 -5.03 5.97 9.67
CA GLU A 38 -4.74 5.53 11.02
C GLU A 38 -3.29 5.05 11.13
N GLU A 39 -2.83 4.18 10.22
CA GLU A 39 -1.66 3.34 10.46
C GLU A 39 -0.39 3.78 9.71
N LEU A 40 -0.51 4.35 8.49
CA LEU A 40 0.66 4.58 7.63
C LEU A 40 1.78 5.42 8.27
N GLN A 41 1.44 6.39 9.12
CA GLN A 41 2.47 7.19 9.80
C GLN A 41 3.23 6.34 10.82
N GLU A 42 2.51 5.49 11.56
CA GLU A 42 3.10 4.58 12.53
C GLU A 42 4.03 3.57 11.84
N ASP A 43 3.68 3.07 10.65
CA ASP A 43 4.57 2.21 9.87
C ASP A 43 5.86 2.92 9.45
N PHE A 44 5.80 4.18 9.02
CA PHE A 44 7.01 4.94 8.73
C PHE A 44 7.86 5.18 9.98
N ASP A 45 7.22 5.43 11.13
CA ASP A 45 7.91 5.64 12.40
C ASP A 45 8.57 4.33 12.89
N ASN A 46 7.88 3.19 12.73
CA ASN A 46 8.40 1.86 13.02
C ASN A 46 9.56 1.49 12.10
N LEU A 47 9.46 1.76 10.81
CA LEU A 47 10.56 1.60 9.86
C LEU A 47 11.79 2.42 10.28
N ALA A 48 11.58 3.69 10.64
CA ALA A 48 12.65 4.56 11.11
C ALA A 48 13.30 4.04 12.41
N ARG A 49 12.48 3.55 13.35
CA ARG A 49 12.92 2.95 14.62
C ARG A 49 13.72 1.67 14.39
N GLY A 50 13.27 0.79 13.50
CA GLY A 50 13.99 -0.42 13.11
C GLY A 50 15.35 -0.10 12.50
N ILE A 51 15.40 0.83 11.53
CA ILE A 51 16.66 1.30 10.91
C ILE A 51 17.60 1.90 11.96
N ALA A 52 17.10 2.74 12.87
CA ALA A 52 17.91 3.34 13.93
C ALA A 52 18.49 2.28 14.87
N THR A 53 17.69 1.26 15.22
CA THR A 53 18.13 0.12 16.03
C THR A 53 19.27 -0.62 15.35
N MET A 54 19.10 -0.95 14.06
CA MET A 54 20.12 -1.65 13.29
C MET A 54 21.41 -0.85 13.11
N LYS A 55 21.32 0.48 12.95
CA LYS A 55 22.51 1.36 12.84
C LYS A 55 23.33 1.43 14.12
N ASN A 56 22.72 1.19 15.28
CA ASN A 56 23.40 1.22 16.57
C ASN A 56 24.04 -0.11 16.94
N LEU A 57 23.81 -1.17 16.15
CA LEU A 57 24.45 -2.46 16.33
C LEU A 57 25.79 -2.51 15.60
N ASP A 58 26.76 -3.13 16.23
CA ASP A 58 27.95 -3.61 15.53
C ASP A 58 27.56 -4.85 14.72
N LEU A 59 27.13 -4.63 13.48
CA LEU A 59 26.65 -5.68 12.58
C LEU A 59 27.74 -6.72 12.26
N GLU A 60 29.02 -6.35 12.31
CA GLU A 60 30.15 -7.26 12.05
C GLU A 60 30.34 -8.28 13.17
N SER A 61 29.87 -7.96 14.38
CA SER A 61 29.92 -8.82 15.56
C SER A 61 28.72 -9.78 15.70
N ILE A 62 27.71 -9.67 14.83
CA ILE A 62 26.51 -10.51 14.87
C ILE A 62 26.86 -11.89 14.29
N HIS A 63 27.20 -12.81 15.19
CA HIS A 63 27.41 -14.24 14.87
C HIS A 63 26.26 -15.12 15.38
N ASP A 64 25.37 -14.55 16.18
CA ASP A 64 24.19 -15.19 16.76
C ASP A 64 22.96 -14.32 16.49
N THR A 65 21.93 -14.92 15.89
CA THR A 65 20.67 -14.25 15.55
C THR A 65 19.73 -14.08 16.74
N ASP A 66 20.05 -14.65 17.91
CA ASP A 66 19.25 -14.51 19.12
C ASP A 66 19.46 -13.17 19.86
N ASN A 67 20.20 -12.22 19.25
CA ASN A 67 20.33 -10.87 19.79
C ASN A 67 18.96 -10.13 19.73
N PRO A 68 18.37 -9.73 20.87
CA PRO A 68 17.03 -9.13 20.87
C PRO A 68 16.94 -7.81 20.10
N ALA A 69 17.99 -6.99 20.12
CA ALA A 69 18.00 -5.74 19.38
C ALA A 69 18.07 -5.97 17.86
N TYR A 70 18.82 -6.97 17.42
CA TYR A 70 18.83 -7.40 16.02
C TYR A 70 17.44 -7.90 15.59
N LEU A 71 16.85 -8.81 16.35
CA LEU A 71 15.54 -9.38 16.03
C LEU A 71 14.45 -8.31 15.99
N ASN A 72 14.40 -7.42 16.98
CA ASN A 72 13.42 -6.34 17.01
C ASN A 72 13.63 -5.37 15.83
N GLY A 73 14.87 -4.96 15.57
CA GLY A 73 15.17 -4.05 14.46
C GLY A 73 14.80 -4.63 13.09
N MET A 74 15.10 -5.91 12.85
CA MET A 74 14.72 -6.61 11.62
C MET A 74 13.21 -6.81 11.52
N TYR A 75 12.54 -7.15 12.62
CA TYR A 75 11.09 -7.31 12.66
C TYR A 75 10.37 -6.00 12.32
N ASP A 76 10.75 -4.89 12.95
CA ASP A 76 10.17 -3.57 12.69
C ASP A 76 10.34 -3.14 11.23
N ILE A 77 11.53 -3.37 10.66
CA ILE A 77 11.77 -3.08 9.24
C ILE A 77 10.86 -3.93 8.36
N TYR A 78 10.80 -5.24 8.62
CA TYR A 78 10.02 -6.17 7.79
C TYR A 78 8.52 -5.85 7.81
N THR A 79 7.93 -5.70 8.99
CA THR A 79 6.49 -5.48 9.12
C THR A 79 6.07 -4.14 8.51
N SER A 80 6.84 -3.07 8.77
CA SER A 80 6.55 -1.77 8.17
C SER A 80 6.68 -1.77 6.65
N LEU A 81 7.69 -2.44 6.08
CA LEU A 81 7.81 -2.56 4.63
C LEU A 81 6.63 -3.34 4.02
N LEU A 82 6.21 -4.43 4.66
CA LEU A 82 5.06 -5.22 4.24
C LEU A 82 3.77 -4.39 4.25
N ASN A 83 3.51 -3.64 5.31
CA ASN A 83 2.31 -2.80 5.40
C ASN A 83 2.31 -1.69 4.35
N ILE A 84 3.45 -1.01 4.16
CA ILE A 84 3.61 0.01 3.11
C ILE A 84 3.37 -0.57 1.71
N GLU A 85 3.87 -1.78 1.43
CA GLU A 85 3.59 -2.49 0.18
C GLU A 85 2.10 -2.74 0.00
N ASN A 86 1.40 -3.21 1.04
CA ASN A 86 -0.03 -3.51 0.99
C ASN A 86 -0.86 -2.27 0.63
N TYR A 87 -0.64 -1.14 1.30
CA TYR A 87 -1.39 0.10 0.98
C TYR A 87 -1.22 0.52 -0.49
N VAL A 88 0.00 0.40 -1.03
CA VAL A 88 0.27 0.73 -2.43
C VAL A 88 -0.35 -0.30 -3.38
N ALA A 89 -0.35 -1.58 -3.01
CA ALA A 89 -0.97 -2.65 -3.78
C ALA A 89 -2.50 -2.46 -3.86
N ASP A 90 -3.15 -2.11 -2.76
CA ASP A 90 -4.60 -1.89 -2.70
C ASP A 90 -5.01 -0.67 -3.52
N LEU A 91 -4.27 0.44 -3.40
CA LEU A 91 -4.48 1.63 -4.24
C LEU A 91 -4.32 1.33 -5.73
N ARG A 92 -3.35 0.48 -6.09
CA ARG A 92 -3.15 0.01 -7.46
C ARG A 92 -4.31 -0.87 -7.92
N GLU A 93 -4.83 -1.77 -7.07
CA GLU A 93 -6.01 -2.59 -7.40
C GLU A 93 -7.23 -1.69 -7.67
N ILE A 94 -7.51 -0.73 -6.79
CA ILE A 94 -8.60 0.24 -6.96
C ILE A 94 -8.44 0.98 -8.29
N HIS A 95 -7.23 1.47 -8.60
CA HIS A 95 -6.95 2.16 -9.85
C HIS A 95 -7.27 1.31 -11.08
N ILE A 96 -6.80 0.06 -11.08
CA ILE A 96 -7.01 -0.91 -12.15
C ILE A 96 -8.51 -1.17 -12.32
N HIS A 97 -9.23 -1.39 -11.23
CA HIS A 97 -10.66 -1.70 -11.25
C HIS A 97 -11.49 -0.53 -11.79
N ILE A 98 -11.28 0.67 -11.26
CA ILE A 98 -11.92 1.91 -11.73
C ILE A 98 -11.66 2.12 -13.22
N SER A 99 -10.40 1.98 -13.65
CA SER A 99 -10.02 2.18 -15.05
C SER A 99 -10.69 1.17 -15.97
N LYS A 100 -10.73 -0.11 -15.60
CA LYS A 100 -11.47 -1.15 -16.34
C LYS A 100 -12.95 -0.80 -16.45
N LYS A 101 -13.57 -0.39 -15.34
CA LYS A 101 -15.00 -0.16 -15.30
C LYS A 101 -15.45 1.04 -16.13
N ILE A 102 -14.65 2.12 -16.13
CA ILE A 102 -14.90 3.29 -17.00
C ILE A 102 -14.84 2.89 -18.47
N ARG A 103 -13.84 2.10 -18.88
CA ARG A 103 -13.70 1.62 -20.27
C ARG A 103 -14.88 0.75 -20.70
N GLU A 104 -15.32 -0.16 -19.83
CA GLU A 104 -16.53 -0.96 -20.05
C GLU A 104 -17.76 -0.09 -20.27
N ILE A 105 -17.97 0.93 -19.43
CA ILE A 105 -19.10 1.88 -19.55
C ILE A 105 -19.03 2.66 -20.87
N ASN A 106 -17.82 3.01 -21.33
CA ASN A 106 -17.60 3.74 -22.57
C ASN A 106 -17.65 2.84 -23.82
N GLY A 107 -17.80 1.51 -23.67
CA GLY A 107 -17.75 0.57 -24.79
C GLY A 107 -16.36 0.42 -25.43
N GLU A 108 -15.29 0.74 -24.69
CA GLU A 108 -13.91 0.58 -25.14
C GLU A 108 -13.47 -0.89 -25.01
N ILE A 109 -12.68 -1.38 -25.97
CA ILE A 109 -12.04 -2.70 -25.87
C ILE A 109 -11.01 -2.63 -24.74
N VAL A 110 -11.21 -3.44 -23.70
CA VAL A 110 -10.27 -3.55 -22.58
C VAL A 110 -9.14 -4.50 -22.99
N ASP A 111 -7.97 -3.96 -23.30
CA ASP A 111 -6.76 -4.78 -23.46
C ASP A 111 -6.31 -5.27 -22.08
N GLU A 112 -6.42 -6.57 -21.84
CA GLU A 112 -6.02 -7.19 -20.57
C GLU A 112 -4.54 -6.97 -20.24
N ASN A 113 -3.69 -6.72 -21.25
CA ASN A 113 -2.24 -6.50 -21.09
C ASN A 113 -1.88 -5.09 -20.59
N VAL A 114 -2.78 -4.11 -20.73
CA VAL A 114 -2.54 -2.73 -20.26
C VAL A 114 -2.76 -2.62 -18.75
N ILE A 115 -3.39 -3.64 -18.14
CA ILE A 115 -3.99 -3.53 -16.80
C ILE A 115 -3.79 -4.79 -15.94
N GLY A 116 -3.14 -5.83 -16.47
CA GLY A 116 -2.79 -7.06 -15.77
C GLY A 116 -1.28 -7.14 -15.56
N ARG A 117 -0.85 -7.56 -14.36
CA ARG A 117 0.48 -8.15 -14.20
C ARG A 117 0.54 -9.32 -15.18
N GLU A 118 1.56 -9.40 -16.04
CA GLU A 118 2.10 -10.72 -16.35
C GLU A 118 2.44 -11.34 -15.00
N ASP A 119 1.83 -12.48 -14.67
CA ASP A 119 2.28 -13.27 -13.53
C ASP A 119 3.76 -13.59 -13.77
N ILE A 120 4.65 -12.84 -13.12
CA ILE A 120 6.07 -13.18 -13.07
C ILE A 120 6.13 -14.46 -12.22
N LYS A 121 6.17 -15.60 -12.92
CA LYS A 121 6.42 -16.92 -12.36
C LYS A 121 7.80 -17.02 -11.73
#